data_AF-A0A1F2YPV5-F1
#
_entry.id   AF-A0A1F2YPV5-F1
#
_cell.length_a   1.000
_cell.length_b   1.000
_cell.length_c   1.000
_cell.angle_alpha   90.00
_cell.angle_beta   90.00
_cell.angle_gamma   90.00
#
_symmetry.space_group_name_H-M   'P 1'
#
loop_
_entity.id
_entity.type
_entity.pdbx_description
1 polymer ?
#
loop_
_entity_poly.entity_id
_entity_poly.type
_entity_poly.pdbx_seq_one_letter_code
_entity_poly.pdbx_strand_id
1 'polypeptide(L)'
;MRNLRSIAAIALLAGIGFSIPGSASAQAPNPTPFPLTNQAAALRLALQAQLPAGVSIETASPEMLASALMAISASPEMIASVITTRPDAVSAIVTSVMDSRPDAIAVIAQVAAAAPASAPQITSAAVSASPEQAGAIVTQVLAATPVETHAGIVETVATENPAVAEAVNTAGETAAAEEPAANDEPAAEEEPAAEEEPAAEEEPAAEEEPAGDIPGENTDTGSESQNNVSPSVPE
;
A
#
# COMPACT_ATOMS: atom_id res chain seq x y z
N MET A 1 -51.10 -5.91 -8.31
CA MET A 1 -50.10 -6.99 -8.42
C MET A 1 -48.96 -6.43 -9.25
N ARG A 2 -47.86 -6.05 -8.59
CA ARG A 2 -46.80 -5.19 -9.14
C ARG A 2 -45.76 -6.03 -9.89
N ASN A 3 -45.31 -5.46 -11.00
CA ASN A 3 -44.51 -6.02 -12.07
C ASN A 3 -43.20 -6.71 -11.63
N LEU A 4 -42.99 -7.90 -12.18
CA LEU A 4 -41.89 -8.84 -11.95
C LEU A 4 -40.73 -8.65 -12.97
N ARG A 5 -40.30 -7.39 -13.22
CA ARG A 5 -39.42 -7.06 -14.36
C ARG A 5 -38.17 -6.21 -14.02
N SER A 6 -37.59 -6.35 -12.82
CA SER A 6 -36.36 -5.61 -12.46
C SER A 6 -35.25 -6.45 -11.79
N ILE A 7 -35.19 -7.76 -12.02
CA ILE A 7 -34.07 -8.61 -11.53
C ILE A 7 -33.31 -9.24 -12.70
N ALA A 8 -32.96 -8.43 -13.71
CA ALA A 8 -32.16 -8.89 -14.85
C ALA A 8 -31.17 -7.83 -15.36
N ALA A 9 -30.60 -7.01 -14.47
CA ALA A 9 -29.64 -5.99 -14.86
C ALA A 9 -28.46 -5.78 -13.87
N ILE A 10 -28.14 -6.78 -13.04
CA ILE A 10 -26.89 -6.79 -12.25
C ILE A 10 -26.34 -8.21 -12.22
N ALA A 11 -25.86 -8.68 -13.37
CA ALA A 11 -25.04 -9.87 -13.50
C ALA A 11 -24.08 -9.65 -14.67
N LEU A 12 -23.13 -8.72 -14.50
CA LEU A 12 -22.05 -8.49 -15.46
C LEU A 12 -20.72 -8.24 -14.75
N LEU A 13 -20.33 -9.14 -13.85
CA LEU A 13 -18.95 -9.20 -13.33
C LEU A 13 -18.66 -10.55 -12.67
N ALA A 14 -18.98 -11.64 -13.35
CA ALA A 14 -18.44 -12.96 -13.03
C ALA A 14 -17.97 -13.61 -14.34
N GLY A 15 -16.65 -13.73 -14.47
CA GLY A 15 -15.99 -14.32 -15.63
C GLY A 15 -16.36 -15.78 -15.80
N ILE A 16 -17.30 -16.04 -16.70
CA ILE A 16 -17.53 -17.37 -17.26
C ILE A 16 -17.13 -17.29 -18.73
N GLY A 17 -15.97 -17.87 -19.04
CA GLY A 17 -15.43 -17.97 -20.38
C GLY A 17 -16.32 -18.84 -21.26
N PHE A 18 -17.13 -18.20 -22.11
CA PHE A 18 -17.70 -18.84 -23.28
C PHE A 18 -16.74 -18.60 -24.44
N SER A 19 -15.94 -19.61 -24.77
CA SER A 19 -14.96 -19.57 -25.85
C SER A 19 -15.69 -19.64 -27.20
N ILE A 20 -15.67 -18.52 -27.94
CA ILE A 20 -16.07 -18.46 -29.34
C ILE A 20 -14.78 -18.64 -30.17
N PRO A 21 -14.68 -19.63 -31.07
CA PRO A 21 -13.46 -19.80 -31.86
C PRO A 21 -13.49 -18.83 -33.03
N GLY A 22 -12.47 -17.98 -33.10
CA GLY A 22 -12.19 -17.14 -34.27
C GLY A 22 -12.63 -15.69 -34.09
N SER A 23 -11.79 -14.89 -33.44
CA SER A 23 -11.59 -13.48 -33.78
C SER A 23 -10.25 -13.01 -33.22
N ALA A 24 -9.56 -12.26 -34.07
CA ALA A 24 -8.21 -11.73 -33.96
C ALA A 24 -7.72 -11.35 -32.55
N SER A 25 -6.43 -11.63 -32.34
CA SER A 25 -5.61 -11.14 -31.25
C SER A 25 -5.74 -9.63 -31.09
N ALA A 26 -6.60 -9.19 -30.17
CA ALA A 26 -6.58 -7.85 -29.64
C ALA A 26 -6.01 -7.96 -28.22
N GLN A 27 -4.71 -7.67 -28.12
CA GLN A 27 -4.04 -7.41 -26.85
C GLN A 27 -4.94 -6.45 -26.04
N ALA A 28 -5.46 -6.92 -24.91
CA ALA A 28 -6.24 -6.07 -24.02
C ALA A 28 -5.39 -4.84 -23.64
N PRO A 29 -5.94 -3.61 -23.68
CA PRO A 29 -5.20 -2.47 -23.18
C PRO A 29 -4.86 -2.74 -21.72
N ASN A 30 -3.58 -2.59 -21.39
CA ASN A 30 -3.07 -2.63 -20.03
C ASN A 30 -3.99 -1.80 -19.13
N PRO A 31 -4.60 -2.37 -18.06
CA PRO A 31 -5.49 -1.61 -17.20
C PRO A 31 -4.65 -0.54 -16.50
N THR A 32 -4.69 0.68 -17.03
CA THR A 32 -4.14 1.84 -16.34
C THR A 32 -4.80 1.91 -14.96
N PRO A 33 -4.02 1.99 -13.87
CA PRO A 33 -4.61 2.16 -12.54
C PRO A 33 -5.47 3.42 -12.58
N PHE A 34 -6.76 3.30 -12.26
CA PHE A 34 -7.64 4.45 -12.13
C PHE A 34 -7.01 5.43 -11.13
N PRO A 35 -7.00 6.76 -11.41
CA PRO A 35 -6.42 7.72 -10.49
C PRO A 35 -7.14 7.64 -9.15
N LEU A 36 -6.40 7.66 -8.03
CA LEU A 36 -6.91 7.58 -6.65
C LEU A 36 -8.07 8.55 -6.38
N THR A 37 -8.08 9.70 -7.05
CA THR A 37 -9.16 10.70 -7.02
C THR A 37 -10.53 10.12 -7.35
N ASN A 38 -10.60 9.13 -8.26
CA ASN A 38 -11.86 8.50 -8.65
C ASN A 38 -12.39 7.53 -7.60
N GLN A 39 -11.52 6.85 -6.83
CA GLN A 39 -11.96 5.92 -5.79
C GLN A 39 -12.57 6.64 -4.59
N ALA A 40 -11.94 7.71 -4.11
CA ALA A 40 -12.49 8.52 -3.02
C ALA A 40 -13.82 9.19 -3.41
N ALA A 41 -13.95 9.65 -4.65
CA ALA A 41 -15.19 10.20 -5.17
C ALA A 41 -16.29 9.12 -5.30
N ALA A 42 -15.93 7.92 -5.78
CA ALA A 42 -16.84 6.79 -5.88
C ALA A 42 -17.32 6.32 -4.51
N LEU A 43 -16.42 6.20 -3.52
CA LEU A 43 -16.76 5.93 -2.13
C LEU A 43 -17.76 6.96 -1.60
N ARG A 44 -17.43 8.25 -1.75
CA ARG A 44 -18.33 9.32 -1.27
C ARG A 44 -19.70 9.23 -1.91
N LEU A 45 -19.77 8.97 -3.21
CA LEU A 45 -21.04 8.85 -3.92
C LEU A 45 -21.84 7.62 -3.45
N ALA A 46 -21.19 6.47 -3.31
CA ALA A 46 -21.82 5.23 -2.84
C ALA A 46 -22.33 5.37 -1.40
N LEU A 47 -21.52 5.97 -0.51
CA LEU A 47 -21.88 6.20 0.88
C LEU A 47 -23.01 7.23 1.00
N GLN A 48 -22.96 8.30 0.20
CA GLN A 48 -24.01 9.33 0.15
C GLN A 48 -25.34 8.78 -0.39
N ALA A 49 -25.30 7.82 -1.33
CA ALA A 49 -26.51 7.16 -1.83
C ALA A 49 -27.19 6.29 -0.76
N GLN A 50 -26.43 5.81 0.22
CA GLN A 50 -26.92 4.98 1.31
C GLN A 50 -27.39 5.80 2.52
N LEU A 51 -26.93 7.06 2.65
CA LEU A 51 -27.36 7.98 3.69
C LEU A 51 -28.73 8.62 3.34
N PRO A 52 -29.55 8.97 4.35
CA PRO A 52 -30.80 9.65 4.13
C PRO A 52 -30.59 11.04 3.50
N ALA A 53 -31.58 11.50 2.73
CA ALA A 53 -31.50 12.76 2.00
C ALA A 53 -31.19 13.95 2.95
N GLY A 54 -30.16 14.72 2.61
CA GLY A 54 -29.71 15.88 3.40
C GLY A 54 -28.70 15.55 4.50
N VAL A 55 -28.34 14.28 4.71
CA VAL A 55 -27.26 13.88 5.63
C VAL A 55 -25.97 13.67 4.85
N SER A 56 -24.93 14.42 5.19
CA SER A 56 -23.60 14.29 4.61
C SER A 56 -22.75 13.31 5.42
N ILE A 57 -21.70 12.75 4.82
CA ILE A 57 -20.77 11.83 5.50
C ILE A 57 -20.15 12.48 6.75
N GLU A 58 -19.91 13.79 6.74
CA GLU A 58 -19.35 14.54 7.88
C GLU A 58 -20.36 14.77 9.01
N THR A 59 -21.66 14.78 8.69
CA THR A 59 -22.73 15.07 9.66
C THR A 59 -23.54 13.83 10.06
N ALA A 60 -23.30 12.69 9.39
CA ALA A 60 -23.93 11.42 9.72
C ALA A 60 -23.58 11.00 11.15
N SER A 61 -24.45 10.26 11.82
CA SER A 61 -24.08 9.61 13.07
C SER A 61 -23.11 8.45 12.79
N PRO A 62 -22.24 8.08 13.76
CA PRO A 62 -21.39 6.90 13.68
C PRO A 62 -22.12 5.63 13.22
N GLU A 63 -23.30 5.37 13.79
CA GLU A 63 -24.15 4.22 13.46
C GLU A 63 -24.65 4.23 12.01
N MET A 64 -24.99 5.42 11.49
CA MET A 64 -25.41 5.54 10.09
C MET A 64 -24.25 5.26 9.14
N LEU A 65 -23.03 5.68 9.48
CA LEU A 65 -21.85 5.36 8.68
C LEU A 65 -21.50 3.89 8.73
N ALA A 66 -21.54 3.27 9.91
CA ALA A 66 -21.31 1.83 10.07
C ALA A 66 -22.30 1.03 9.22
N SER A 67 -23.59 1.36 9.33
CA SER A 67 -24.65 0.74 8.54
C SER A 67 -24.46 0.95 7.04
N ALA A 68 -24.07 2.16 6.62
CA ALA A 68 -23.86 2.47 5.22
C ALA A 68 -22.67 1.71 4.62
N LEU A 69 -21.57 1.59 5.37
CA LEU A 69 -20.39 0.82 4.98
C LEU A 69 -20.71 -0.68 4.83
N MET A 70 -21.51 -1.25 5.74
CA MET A 70 -21.93 -2.65 5.64
C MET A 70 -22.85 -2.88 4.43
N ALA A 71 -23.78 -1.95 4.17
CA ALA A 71 -24.72 -2.06 3.06
C ALA A 71 -24.04 -2.03 1.69
N ILE A 72 -22.95 -1.27 1.54
CA ILE A 72 -22.16 -1.23 0.29
C ILE A 72 -21.09 -2.32 0.24
N SER A 73 -21.00 -3.20 1.24
CA SER A 73 -19.92 -4.19 1.38
C SER A 73 -18.54 -3.54 1.25
N ALA A 74 -18.31 -2.45 2.00
CA ALA A 74 -17.08 -1.68 1.93
C ALA A 74 -15.84 -2.55 2.15
N SER A 75 -14.79 -2.29 1.36
CA SER A 75 -13.49 -2.92 1.51
C SER A 75 -12.78 -2.35 2.74
N PRO A 76 -11.76 -3.06 3.28
CA PRO A 76 -10.96 -2.57 4.41
C PRO A 76 -10.36 -1.18 4.16
N GLU A 77 -9.85 -0.92 2.96
CA GLU A 77 -9.28 0.38 2.56
C GLU A 77 -10.33 1.50 2.58
N MET A 78 -11.54 1.19 2.14
CA MET A 78 -12.67 2.12 2.17
C MET A 78 -13.08 2.45 3.61
N ILE A 79 -13.12 1.44 4.49
CA ILE A 79 -13.39 1.60 5.91
C ILE A 79 -12.29 2.44 6.57
N ALA A 80 -11.02 2.14 6.30
CA ALA A 80 -9.86 2.88 6.81
C ALA A 80 -9.87 4.36 6.40
N SER A 81 -10.28 4.65 5.15
CA SER A 81 -10.45 6.01 4.66
C SER A 81 -11.51 6.80 5.45
N VAL A 82 -12.65 6.15 5.76
CA VAL A 82 -13.69 6.77 6.59
C VAL A 82 -13.21 6.97 8.01
N ILE A 83 -12.56 5.99 8.63
CA ILE A 83 -12.00 6.09 9.98
C ILE A 83 -10.99 7.23 10.09
N THR A 84 -10.10 7.37 9.10
CA THR A 84 -9.10 8.45 9.08
C THR A 84 -9.77 9.83 9.03
N THR A 85 -10.90 9.94 8.30
CA THR A 85 -11.66 11.19 8.20
C THR A 85 -12.54 11.42 9.42
N ARG A 86 -12.99 10.35 10.07
CA ARG A 86 -13.97 10.34 11.16
C ARG A 86 -13.55 9.38 12.28
N PRO A 87 -12.58 9.78 13.11
CA PRO A 87 -12.12 8.97 14.23
C PRO A 87 -13.22 8.76 15.28
N ASP A 88 -14.22 9.65 15.35
CA ASP A 88 -15.38 9.51 16.23
C ASP A 88 -16.25 8.28 15.89
N ALA A 89 -16.18 7.78 14.66
CA ALA A 89 -17.00 6.67 14.19
C ALA A 89 -16.35 5.28 14.36
N VAL A 90 -15.08 5.22 14.80
CA VAL A 90 -14.30 3.97 14.88
C VAL A 90 -15.04 2.88 15.64
N SER A 91 -15.52 3.15 16.86
CA SER A 91 -16.17 2.13 17.70
C SER A 91 -17.43 1.56 17.06
N ALA A 92 -18.29 2.41 16.47
CA ALA A 92 -19.51 1.97 15.81
C ALA A 92 -19.20 1.11 14.57
N ILE A 93 -18.24 1.55 13.75
CA ILE A 93 -17.82 0.83 12.55
C ILE A 93 -17.20 -0.53 12.91
N VAL A 94 -16.26 -0.55 13.86
CA VAL A 94 -15.57 -1.76 14.30
C VAL A 94 -16.56 -2.76 14.93
N THR A 95 -17.47 -2.28 15.78
CA THR A 95 -18.52 -3.13 16.36
C THR A 95 -19.42 -3.71 15.28
N SER A 96 -19.84 -2.90 14.32
CA SER A 96 -20.66 -3.37 13.19
C SER A 96 -19.92 -4.39 12.33
N VAL A 97 -18.62 -4.20 12.08
CA VAL A 97 -17.75 -5.17 11.39
C VAL A 97 -17.71 -6.49 12.16
N MET A 98 -17.46 -6.44 13.48
CA MET A 98 -17.42 -7.62 14.35
C MET A 98 -18.74 -8.40 14.38
N ASP A 99 -19.88 -7.71 14.36
CA ASP A 99 -21.20 -8.34 14.43
C ASP A 99 -21.69 -8.88 13.08
N SER A 100 -21.45 -8.14 12.00
CA SER A 100 -22.04 -8.43 10.69
C SER A 100 -21.15 -9.28 9.78
N ARG A 101 -19.85 -9.42 10.07
CA ARG A 101 -18.90 -10.10 9.19
C ARG A 101 -18.37 -11.40 9.79
N PRO A 102 -18.39 -12.52 9.04
CA PRO A 102 -17.80 -13.78 9.50
C PRO A 102 -16.26 -13.72 9.53
N ASP A 103 -15.65 -12.86 8.70
CA ASP A 103 -14.20 -12.66 8.55
C ASP A 103 -13.69 -11.44 9.33
N ALA A 104 -14.42 -11.01 10.36
CA ALA A 104 -14.24 -9.69 10.96
C ALA A 104 -12.83 -9.43 11.50
N ILE A 105 -12.15 -10.39 12.14
CA ILE A 105 -10.80 -10.17 12.69
C ILE A 105 -9.79 -9.86 11.58
N ALA A 106 -9.85 -10.58 10.47
CA ALA A 106 -8.98 -10.34 9.32
C ALA A 106 -9.24 -8.96 8.70
N VAL A 107 -10.52 -8.56 8.61
CA VAL A 107 -10.91 -7.23 8.13
C VAL A 107 -10.40 -6.15 9.07
N ILE A 108 -10.54 -6.31 10.39
CA ILE A 108 -10.01 -5.36 11.37
C ILE A 108 -8.49 -5.21 11.25
N ALA A 109 -7.76 -6.31 11.11
CA ALA A 109 -6.32 -6.27 10.89
C ALA A 109 -5.94 -5.52 9.60
N GLN A 110 -6.67 -5.74 8.50
CA GLN A 110 -6.46 -5.03 7.23
C GLN A 110 -6.81 -3.54 7.33
N VAL A 111 -7.88 -3.19 8.04
CA VAL A 111 -8.27 -1.79 8.31
C VAL A 111 -7.19 -1.09 9.15
N ALA A 112 -6.68 -1.75 10.19
CA ALA A 112 -5.61 -1.23 11.03
C ALA A 112 -4.29 -1.04 10.24
N ALA A 113 -3.95 -1.99 9.36
CA ALA A 113 -2.80 -1.87 8.46
C ALA A 113 -2.94 -0.69 7.47
N ALA A 114 -4.15 -0.45 6.96
CA ALA A 114 -4.44 0.67 6.05
C ALA A 114 -4.54 2.03 6.76
N ALA A 115 -4.82 2.05 8.06
CA ALA A 115 -4.86 3.25 8.91
C ALA A 115 -3.98 3.09 10.17
N PRO A 116 -2.64 3.03 10.03
CA PRO A 116 -1.74 2.71 11.14
C PRO A 116 -1.82 3.70 12.30
N ALA A 117 -2.09 4.98 12.02
CA ALA A 117 -2.30 6.00 13.05
C ALA A 117 -3.56 5.75 13.91
N SER A 118 -4.54 5.03 13.38
CA SER A 118 -5.77 4.66 14.07
C SER A 118 -5.73 3.23 14.62
N ALA A 119 -4.68 2.45 14.34
CA ALA A 119 -4.58 1.04 14.71
C ALA A 119 -4.78 0.77 16.23
N PRO A 120 -4.24 1.58 17.17
CA PRO A 120 -4.51 1.36 18.59
C PRO A 120 -6.00 1.54 18.95
N GLN A 121 -6.66 2.56 18.39
CA GLN A 121 -8.09 2.80 18.63
C GLN A 121 -8.97 1.72 18.00
N ILE A 122 -8.62 1.28 16.79
CA ILE A 122 -9.30 0.18 16.09
C ILE A 122 -9.18 -1.11 16.92
N THR A 123 -7.98 -1.40 17.42
CA THR A 123 -7.72 -2.61 18.22
C THR A 123 -8.47 -2.57 19.54
N SER A 124 -8.40 -1.45 20.26
CA SER A 124 -9.14 -1.24 21.51
C SER A 124 -10.65 -1.40 21.29
N ALA A 125 -11.21 -0.78 20.25
CA ALA A 125 -12.62 -0.94 19.91
C ALA A 125 -13.01 -2.41 19.61
N ALA A 126 -12.15 -3.14 18.89
CA ALA A 126 -12.41 -4.53 18.55
C ALA A 126 -12.32 -5.46 19.78
N VAL A 127 -11.31 -5.26 20.63
CA VAL A 127 -11.14 -5.98 21.91
C VAL A 127 -12.32 -5.71 22.84
N SER A 128 -12.78 -4.45 22.92
CA SER A 128 -13.98 -4.08 23.67
C SER A 128 -15.26 -4.74 23.10
N ALA A 129 -15.38 -4.83 21.78
CA ALA A 129 -16.54 -5.46 21.14
C ALA A 129 -16.58 -7.00 21.33
N SER A 130 -15.43 -7.67 21.39
CA SER A 130 -15.35 -9.10 21.68
C SER A 130 -14.13 -9.45 22.56
N PRO A 131 -14.27 -9.32 23.89
CA PRO A 131 -13.17 -9.57 24.84
C PRO A 131 -12.64 -11.01 24.80
N GLU A 132 -13.49 -11.97 24.47
CA GLU A 132 -13.13 -13.38 24.34
C GLU A 132 -12.21 -13.67 23.15
N GLN A 133 -12.20 -12.79 22.13
CA GLN A 133 -11.34 -12.89 20.95
C GLN A 133 -10.14 -11.95 21.00
N ALA A 134 -9.92 -11.26 22.13
CA ALA A 134 -8.89 -10.23 22.27
C ALA A 134 -7.48 -10.70 21.86
N GLY A 135 -7.08 -11.91 22.25
CA GLY A 135 -5.77 -12.46 21.87
C GLY A 135 -5.61 -12.63 20.35
N ALA A 136 -6.65 -13.14 19.67
CA ALA A 136 -6.63 -13.33 18.21
C ALA A 136 -6.62 -11.99 17.47
N ILE A 137 -7.43 -11.02 17.93
CA ILE A 137 -7.48 -9.67 17.39
C ILE A 137 -6.10 -9.01 17.47
N VAL A 138 -5.51 -8.97 18.66
CA VAL A 138 -4.22 -8.28 18.87
C VAL A 138 -3.11 -8.97 18.08
N THR A 139 -3.05 -10.30 18.09
CA THR A 139 -2.06 -11.06 17.31
C THR A 139 -2.14 -10.75 15.82
N GLN A 140 -3.35 -10.75 15.26
CA GLN A 140 -3.52 -10.54 13.83
C GLN A 140 -3.30 -9.07 13.42
N VAL A 141 -3.69 -8.11 14.27
CA VAL A 141 -3.41 -6.70 14.02
C VAL A 141 -1.91 -6.44 14.05
N LEU A 142 -1.19 -6.92 15.07
CA LEU A 142 0.27 -6.75 15.15
C LEU A 142 0.96 -7.34 13.91
N ALA A 143 0.58 -8.56 13.50
CA ALA A 143 1.10 -9.20 12.29
C ALA A 143 0.84 -8.42 10.99
N ALA A 144 -0.22 -7.62 10.92
CA ALA A 144 -0.60 -6.86 9.73
C ALA A 144 -0.06 -5.41 9.74
N THR A 145 0.29 -4.86 10.90
CA THR A 145 0.70 -3.46 11.06
C THR A 145 2.24 -3.31 11.12
N PRO A 146 2.79 -2.13 10.81
CA PRO A 146 4.21 -1.87 10.98
C PRO A 146 4.67 -1.96 12.45
N VAL A 147 5.92 -2.39 12.68
CA VAL A 147 6.51 -2.61 14.02
C VAL A 147 6.43 -1.36 14.90
N GLU A 148 6.55 -0.18 14.30
CA GLU A 148 6.51 1.11 14.99
C GLU A 148 5.15 1.39 15.66
N THR A 149 4.07 0.76 15.19
CA THR A 149 2.73 0.91 15.77
C THR A 149 2.46 -0.07 16.93
N HIS A 150 3.28 -1.11 17.09
CA HIS A 150 3.04 -2.18 18.05
C HIS A 150 3.04 -1.68 19.49
N ALA A 151 3.96 -0.78 19.84
CA ALA A 151 4.04 -0.21 21.19
C ALA A 151 2.73 0.47 21.61
N GLY A 152 2.14 1.29 20.71
CA GLY A 152 0.87 1.96 20.98
C GLY A 152 -0.30 0.98 21.09
N ILE A 153 -0.33 -0.06 20.25
CA ILE A 153 -1.35 -1.11 20.33
C ILE A 153 -1.25 -1.86 21.66
N VAL A 154 -0.06 -2.32 22.04
CA VAL A 154 0.17 -3.07 23.28
C VAL A 154 -0.14 -2.21 24.51
N GLU A 155 0.22 -0.93 24.52
CA GLU A 155 -0.11 -0.01 25.63
C GLU A 155 -1.63 0.14 25.81
N THR A 156 -2.37 0.32 24.72
CA THR A 156 -3.83 0.40 24.79
C THR A 156 -4.44 -0.90 25.29
N VAL A 157 -3.98 -2.05 24.79
CA VAL A 157 -4.44 -3.37 25.22
C VAL A 157 -4.07 -3.66 26.67
N ALA A 158 -2.92 -3.20 27.18
CA ALA A 158 -2.53 -3.40 28.57
C ALA A 158 -3.50 -2.73 29.55
N THR A 159 -4.11 -1.62 29.14
CA THR A 159 -5.12 -0.91 29.94
C THR A 159 -6.45 -1.67 30.00
N GLU A 160 -6.85 -2.31 28.91
CA GLU A 160 -8.14 -3.01 28.81
C GLU A 160 -8.07 -4.49 29.20
N ASN A 161 -6.96 -5.15 28.86
CA ASN A 161 -6.72 -6.58 29.04
C ASN A 161 -5.22 -6.88 29.25
N PRO A 162 -4.70 -6.72 30.48
CA PRO A 162 -3.28 -6.86 30.78
C PRO A 162 -2.76 -8.29 30.52
N ALA A 163 -3.61 -9.32 30.68
CA ALA A 163 -3.22 -10.70 30.41
C ALA A 163 -2.90 -10.94 28.93
N VAL A 164 -3.62 -10.29 28.02
CA VAL A 164 -3.32 -10.36 26.58
C VAL A 164 -2.03 -9.62 26.28
N ALA A 165 -1.83 -8.41 26.80
CA ALA A 165 -0.62 -7.62 26.58
C ALA A 165 0.67 -8.36 26.98
N GLU A 166 0.66 -9.01 28.15
CA GLU A 166 1.78 -9.85 28.63
C GLU A 166 2.08 -11.02 27.67
N ALA A 167 1.03 -11.69 27.19
CA ALA A 167 1.17 -12.83 26.28
C ALA A 167 1.81 -12.42 24.94
N VAL A 168 1.43 -11.27 24.37
CA VAL A 168 2.02 -10.79 23.11
C VAL A 168 3.43 -10.25 23.28
N ASN A 169 3.77 -9.64 24.42
CA ASN A 169 5.16 -9.22 24.69
C ASN A 169 6.11 -10.41 24.80
N THR A 170 5.68 -11.46 25.52
CA THR A 170 6.46 -12.70 25.67
C THR A 170 6.65 -13.42 24.32
N ALA A 171 5.64 -13.36 23.44
CA ALA A 171 5.73 -13.89 22.08
C ALA A 171 6.58 -13.01 21.14
N GLY A 172 6.50 -11.68 21.27
CA GLY A 172 7.25 -10.71 20.46
C GLY A 172 8.76 -10.79 20.68
N GLU A 173 9.22 -11.08 21.89
CA GLU A 173 10.64 -11.36 22.18
C GLU A 173 11.17 -12.62 21.48
N THR A 174 10.29 -13.58 21.12
CA THR A 174 10.68 -14.77 20.36
C THR A 174 10.61 -14.58 18.83
N ALA A 175 9.88 -13.58 18.34
CA ALA A 175 9.73 -13.30 16.90
C ALA A 175 10.72 -12.24 16.38
N ALA A 176 11.29 -11.40 17.24
CA ALA A 176 12.34 -10.44 16.87
C ALA A 176 13.70 -11.09 16.54
N ALA A 177 13.81 -12.43 16.61
CA ALA A 177 15.01 -13.19 16.30
C ALA A 177 15.01 -13.85 14.90
N GLU A 178 13.98 -13.62 14.08
CA GLU A 178 14.06 -13.98 12.65
C GLU A 178 14.42 -12.72 11.83
N GLU A 179 15.71 -12.34 11.92
CA GLU A 179 16.36 -11.74 10.76
C GLU A 179 16.09 -12.64 9.55
N PRO A 180 15.91 -12.11 8.33
CA PRO A 180 15.86 -12.97 7.15
C PRO A 180 17.16 -13.78 7.14
N ALA A 181 17.03 -15.10 7.29
CA ALA A 181 18.11 -16.04 7.06
C ALA A 181 18.80 -15.62 5.77
N ALA A 182 20.12 -15.47 5.87
CA ALA A 182 21.03 -15.09 4.81
C ALA A 182 20.51 -15.59 3.46
N ASN A 183 20.33 -14.64 2.54
CA ASN A 183 20.11 -14.89 1.13
C ASN A 183 21.04 -16.03 0.70
N ASP A 184 20.45 -17.19 0.41
CA ASP A 184 21.14 -18.34 -0.16
C ASP A 184 21.96 -17.84 -1.35
N GLU A 185 23.29 -17.90 -1.25
CA GLU A 185 24.16 -17.83 -2.42
C GLU A 185 23.65 -18.89 -3.41
N PRO A 186 23.29 -18.52 -4.65
CA PRO A 186 22.98 -19.53 -5.63
C PRO A 186 24.25 -20.31 -5.91
N ALA A 187 24.25 -21.57 -5.48
CA ALA A 187 25.17 -22.58 -5.94
C ALA A 187 24.98 -22.82 -7.45
N ALA A 188 26.09 -23.21 -8.09
CA ALA A 188 26.30 -23.48 -9.52
C ALA A 188 26.55 -22.20 -10.34
N GLU A 189 27.66 -22.09 -11.08
CA GLU A 189 27.97 -23.00 -12.19
C GLU A 189 29.44 -23.44 -12.23
N GLU A 190 29.63 -24.69 -12.64
CA GLU A 190 30.91 -25.36 -12.84
C GLU A 190 31.75 -24.68 -13.94
N GLU A 191 33.05 -24.55 -13.70
CA GLU A 191 34.04 -24.15 -14.71
C GLU A 191 34.06 -25.18 -15.85
N PRO A 192 33.77 -24.80 -17.12
CA PRO A 192 34.20 -25.62 -18.23
C PRO A 192 35.71 -25.42 -18.45
N ALA A 193 36.39 -26.56 -18.49
CA ALA A 193 37.82 -26.70 -18.74
C ALA A 193 38.28 -26.13 -20.10
N ALA A 194 39.52 -25.64 -20.08
CA ALA A 194 40.48 -25.39 -21.16
C ALA A 194 40.09 -25.73 -22.62
N GLU A 195 40.19 -24.72 -23.50
CA GLU A 195 40.61 -24.87 -24.90
C GLU A 195 41.51 -23.65 -25.24
N GLU A 196 42.83 -23.86 -25.26
CA GLU A 196 43.69 -23.96 -26.47
C GLU A 196 44.09 -22.59 -27.07
N GLU A 197 45.38 -22.27 -26.96
CA GLU A 197 46.05 -21.19 -27.70
C GLU A 197 45.88 -21.38 -29.21
N PRO A 198 45.79 -20.27 -29.96
CA PRO A 198 46.54 -20.22 -31.20
C PRO A 198 47.51 -19.04 -31.21
N ALA A 199 48.71 -19.37 -31.66
CA ALA A 199 49.84 -18.51 -31.93
C ALA A 199 49.54 -17.48 -33.04
N ALA A 200 50.29 -16.37 -32.94
CA ALA A 200 50.86 -15.51 -33.98
C ALA A 200 50.11 -15.31 -35.31
N GLU A 201 49.93 -14.04 -35.69
CA GLU A 201 50.17 -13.49 -37.04
C GLU A 201 50.03 -11.95 -36.93
N GLU A 202 51.16 -11.24 -36.81
CA GLU A 202 51.82 -10.42 -37.85
C GLU A 202 51.13 -9.06 -38.15
N GLU A 203 51.93 -7.99 -37.97
CA GLU A 203 51.59 -6.60 -38.28
C GLU A 203 51.13 -6.42 -39.75
N PRO A 204 50.34 -5.37 -40.01
CA PRO A 204 50.87 -4.46 -41.03
C PRO A 204 50.68 -2.96 -40.74
N ALA A 205 51.79 -2.26 -40.99
CA ALA A 205 51.95 -1.06 -41.79
C ALA A 205 51.34 0.28 -41.32
N ALA A 206 52.27 1.20 -41.06
CA ALA A 206 52.10 2.64 -41.03
C ALA A 206 51.68 3.23 -42.38
N GLU A 207 50.78 4.21 -42.35
CA GLU A 207 50.69 5.35 -43.29
C GLU A 207 50.17 6.55 -42.46
N GLU A 208 51.03 7.48 -42.05
CA GLU A 208 51.49 8.71 -42.73
C GLU A 208 50.58 9.94 -42.51
N GLU A 209 51.15 10.85 -41.68
CA GLU A 209 51.10 12.32 -41.69
C GLU A 209 49.80 13.09 -41.36
N PRO A 210 49.93 14.18 -40.57
CA PRO A 210 50.20 15.47 -41.21
C PRO A 210 51.30 16.29 -40.50
N ALA A 211 52.35 16.66 -41.23
CA ALA A 211 53.15 17.85 -40.92
C ALA A 211 52.51 19.07 -41.60
N GLY A 212 52.27 20.14 -40.83
CA GLY A 212 51.73 21.39 -41.37
C GLY A 212 51.59 22.50 -40.33
N ASP A 213 52.73 23.06 -39.94
CA ASP A 213 52.96 24.47 -39.59
C ASP A 213 52.11 25.18 -38.50
N ILE A 214 52.76 25.34 -37.33
CA ILE A 214 52.94 26.55 -36.49
C ILE A 214 52.89 27.90 -37.28
N PRO A 215 52.78 29.12 -36.68
CA PRO A 215 52.98 29.50 -35.27
C PRO A 215 52.08 30.63 -34.69
N GLY A 216 52.23 30.84 -33.38
CA GLY A 216 51.96 32.13 -32.71
C GLY A 216 50.71 32.07 -31.84
N GLU A 217 50.69 32.56 -30.61
CA GLU A 217 51.62 33.38 -29.87
C GLU A 217 51.17 33.29 -28.40
N ASN A 218 52.14 33.37 -27.48
CA ASN A 218 52.06 33.81 -26.09
C ASN A 218 50.67 34.30 -25.63
N THR A 219 50.11 33.86 -24.50
CA THR A 219 50.52 34.18 -23.13
C THR A 219 49.53 33.46 -22.21
N ASP A 220 50.01 32.75 -21.19
CA ASP A 220 50.15 33.29 -19.83
C ASP A 220 48.81 33.67 -19.19
N THR A 221 48.52 32.94 -18.12
CA THR A 221 47.89 33.40 -16.88
C THR A 221 46.66 34.30 -16.94
N GLY A 222 45.61 33.78 -16.31
CA GLY A 222 45.16 34.43 -15.07
C GLY A 222 44.13 35.53 -15.21
N SER A 223 43.07 35.33 -14.43
CA SER A 223 42.31 36.35 -13.73
C SER A 223 41.09 36.95 -14.44
N GLU A 224 39.95 36.56 -13.87
CA GLU A 224 38.93 37.46 -13.36
C GLU A 224 38.12 38.31 -14.36
N SER A 225 36.91 37.85 -14.67
CA SER A 225 35.72 38.72 -14.59
C SER A 225 34.44 37.89 -14.67
N GLN A 226 33.67 37.88 -13.58
CA GLN A 226 32.50 38.74 -13.36
C GLN A 226 31.22 38.11 -13.90
N ASN A 227 30.35 37.69 -12.97
CA ASN A 227 28.90 37.82 -13.05
C ASN A 227 28.37 37.62 -11.62
N ASN A 228 28.45 38.66 -10.79
CA ASN A 228 27.40 39.66 -10.61
C ASN A 228 26.12 39.06 -10.02
N VAL A 229 26.19 38.74 -8.72
CA VAL A 229 25.03 38.63 -7.85
C VAL A 229 24.70 40.05 -7.41
N SER A 230 23.55 40.58 -7.84
CA SER A 230 22.95 41.78 -7.25
C SER A 230 22.22 41.40 -5.96
N PRO A 231 22.51 42.06 -4.84
CA PRO A 231 21.56 42.20 -3.76
C PRO A 231 21.21 43.68 -3.57
N SER A 232 19.93 44.01 -3.47
CA SER A 232 19.44 45.16 -2.71
C SER A 232 17.92 45.09 -2.55
N VAL A 233 17.54 44.72 -1.34
CA VAL A 233 16.28 44.98 -0.63
C VAL A 233 16.50 46.32 0.13
N PRO A 234 15.54 46.94 0.84
CA PRO A 234 14.16 47.39 0.55
C PRO A 234 14.03 48.94 0.67
N GLU A 235 12.84 49.48 0.38
CA GLU A 235 12.05 50.36 1.27
C GLU A 235 10.61 50.47 0.76
#